data_AF-A0A0G0LV61-F1
#
_entry.id   AF-A0A0G0LV61-F1
#
_cell.length_a   1.000
_cell.length_b   1.000
_cell.length_c   1.000
_cell.angle_alpha   90.00
_cell.angle_beta   90.00
_cell.angle_gamma   90.00
#
_symmetry.space_group_name_H-M   'P 1'
#
loop_
_entity.id
_entity.type
_entity.pdbx_description
1 polymer ?
#
loop_
_entity_poly.entity_id
_entity_poly.type
_entity_poly.pdbx_seq_one_letter_code
_entity_poly.pdbx_strand_id
1 'polypeptide(L)'
;MFTDFKQENLKKLEAIAIAIENVVDERWDSNDKINIYIGACPIAPRFVKSKSMILPYKLSNSILLNWATHEMIHFLYFKKWQNLFPKHNYSNFESPDPAWSLSEILVAIIGNNPRIKNIAKSEFNIYDRWKEIKLENKTLTEIFTAIYNKSDNFDNFLRQSWNKFNLNKLLNG
;
A
#
# COMPACT_ATOMS: atom_id res chain seq x y z
N MET A 1 9.40 -23.45 -11.21
CA MET A 1 9.74 -22.33 -10.29
C MET A 1 8.94 -21.06 -10.61
N PHE A 2 9.08 -20.43 -11.79
CA PHE A 2 8.28 -19.23 -12.14
C PHE A 2 6.79 -19.51 -12.38
N THR A 3 6.47 -20.69 -12.95
CA THR A 3 5.11 -21.20 -13.14
C THR A 3 4.36 -21.42 -11.83
N ASP A 4 5.10 -21.71 -10.76
CA ASP A 4 4.55 -22.24 -9.52
C ASP A 4 3.96 -21.11 -8.68
N PHE A 5 4.62 -19.94 -8.64
CA PHE A 5 4.06 -18.75 -7.96
C PHE A 5 2.70 -18.35 -8.53
N LYS A 6 2.57 -18.30 -9.86
CA LYS A 6 1.31 -17.93 -10.53
C LYS A 6 0.22 -18.96 -10.27
N GLN A 7 0.48 -20.24 -10.49
CA GLN A 7 -0.53 -21.29 -10.32
C GLN A 7 -1.02 -21.41 -8.86
N GLU A 8 -0.12 -21.27 -7.90
CA GLU A 8 -0.47 -21.42 -6.47
C GLU A 8 -1.15 -20.19 -5.86
N ASN A 9 -0.89 -19.00 -6.39
CA ASN A 9 -1.31 -17.76 -5.75
C ASN A 9 -2.32 -16.93 -6.55
N LEU A 10 -2.65 -17.30 -7.81
CA LEU A 10 -3.62 -16.53 -8.62
C LEU A 10 -4.95 -16.31 -7.88
N LYS A 11 -5.56 -17.37 -7.35
CA LYS A 11 -6.83 -17.26 -6.58
C LYS A 11 -6.68 -16.39 -5.32
N LYS A 12 -5.51 -16.42 -4.67
CA LYS A 12 -5.25 -15.58 -3.50
C LYS A 12 -5.09 -14.12 -3.91
N LEU A 13 -4.38 -13.84 -5.00
CA LEU A 13 -4.19 -12.50 -5.54
C LEU A 13 -5.54 -11.90 -5.99
N GLU A 14 -6.41 -12.68 -6.62
CA GLU A 14 -7.79 -12.26 -6.96
C GLU A 14 -8.59 -11.95 -5.69
N ALA A 15 -8.55 -12.82 -4.67
CA ALA A 15 -9.22 -12.58 -3.40
C ALA A 15 -8.66 -11.35 -2.65
N ILE A 16 -7.34 -11.14 -2.71
CA ILE A 16 -6.67 -9.95 -2.18
C ILE A 16 -7.14 -8.70 -2.94
N ALA A 17 -7.22 -8.74 -4.27
CA ALA A 17 -7.69 -7.62 -5.07
C ALA A 17 -9.09 -7.16 -4.61
N ILE A 18 -10.02 -8.10 -4.43
CA ILE A 18 -11.37 -7.84 -3.92
C ILE A 18 -11.33 -7.32 -2.46
N ALA A 19 -10.48 -7.90 -1.61
CA ALA A 19 -10.34 -7.43 -0.23
C ALA A 19 -9.83 -5.99 -0.18
N ILE A 20 -8.88 -5.62 -1.04
CA ILE A 20 -8.36 -4.25 -1.16
C ILE A 20 -9.45 -3.29 -1.61
N GLU A 21 -10.29 -3.64 -2.60
CA GLU A 21 -11.41 -2.79 -3.02
C GLU A 21 -12.32 -2.42 -1.84
N ASN A 22 -12.69 -3.43 -1.06
CA ASN A 22 -13.58 -3.26 0.07
C ASN A 22 -12.96 -2.48 1.24
N VAL A 23 -11.64 -2.50 1.37
CA VAL A 23 -10.93 -1.79 2.45
C VAL A 23 -10.61 -0.35 2.04
N VAL A 24 -10.21 -0.13 0.78
CA VAL A 24 -9.83 1.18 0.23
C VAL A 24 -11.05 1.97 -0.26
N ASP A 25 -12.22 1.33 -0.37
CA ASP A 25 -13.46 1.94 -0.88
C ASP A 25 -13.26 2.52 -2.30
N GLU A 26 -12.62 1.74 -3.15
CA GLU A 26 -12.30 2.06 -4.54
C GLU A 26 -12.34 0.77 -5.36
N ARG A 27 -12.60 0.86 -6.67
CA ARG A 27 -12.75 -0.33 -7.52
C ARG A 27 -11.64 -0.45 -8.54
N TRP A 28 -11.23 -1.68 -8.83
CA TRP A 28 -10.50 -1.98 -10.05
C TRP A 28 -11.40 -1.72 -11.25
N ASP A 29 -10.83 -1.23 -12.34
CA ASP A 29 -11.58 -1.11 -13.59
C ASP A 29 -11.86 -2.51 -14.18
N SER A 30 -12.98 -2.67 -14.90
CA SER A 30 -13.42 -3.98 -15.41
C SER A 30 -12.39 -4.69 -16.32
N ASN A 31 -11.48 -3.94 -16.93
CA ASN A 31 -10.39 -4.43 -17.77
C ASN A 31 -9.00 -4.22 -17.16
N ASP A 32 -8.92 -3.96 -15.85
CA ASP A 32 -7.65 -3.76 -15.18
C ASP A 32 -6.78 -5.00 -15.24
N LYS A 33 -5.49 -4.75 -15.50
CA LYS A 33 -4.45 -5.77 -15.51
C LYS A 33 -3.33 -5.31 -14.59
N ILE A 34 -3.02 -6.15 -13.62
CA ILE A 34 -1.84 -5.98 -12.77
C ILE A 34 -0.74 -6.89 -13.31
N ASN A 35 0.36 -6.29 -13.75
CA ASN A 35 1.47 -7.04 -14.34
C ASN A 35 2.52 -7.33 -13.27
N ILE A 36 2.70 -8.60 -12.93
CA ILE A 36 3.70 -9.07 -11.97
C ILE A 36 4.82 -9.76 -12.75
N TYR A 37 6.00 -9.17 -12.76
CA TYR A 37 7.20 -9.75 -13.35
C TYR A 37 8.04 -10.38 -12.25
N ILE A 38 8.70 -11.51 -12.54
CA ILE A 38 9.65 -12.12 -11.61
C ILE A 38 11.04 -11.98 -12.21
N GLY A 39 12.01 -11.45 -11.46
CA GLY A 39 13.35 -11.18 -11.97
C GLY A 39 14.43 -11.07 -10.90
N ALA A 40 15.67 -10.89 -11.34
CA ALA A 40 16.82 -10.63 -10.47
C ALA A 40 16.85 -9.14 -10.05
N CYS A 41 15.88 -8.72 -9.23
CA CYS A 41 15.76 -7.35 -8.76
C CYS A 41 15.55 -7.35 -7.24
N PRO A 42 16.55 -6.95 -6.43
CA PRO A 42 16.45 -7.02 -4.97
C PRO A 42 15.55 -5.95 -4.36
N ILE A 43 15.29 -4.85 -5.09
CA ILE A 43 14.53 -3.69 -4.58
C ILE A 43 13.03 -3.75 -4.89
N ALA A 44 12.58 -4.73 -5.69
CA ALA A 44 11.19 -4.95 -6.10
C ALA A 44 10.36 -3.69 -6.43
N PRO A 45 10.72 -2.95 -7.49
CA PRO A 45 10.05 -1.70 -7.82
C PRO A 45 8.61 -1.93 -8.29
N ARG A 46 7.77 -0.93 -8.03
CA ARG A 46 6.43 -0.78 -8.62
C ARG A 46 6.37 0.40 -9.59
N PHE A 47 5.37 0.36 -10.47
CA PHE A 47 5.09 1.38 -11.46
C PHE A 47 3.59 1.68 -11.44
N VAL A 48 3.19 2.77 -10.78
CA VAL A 48 1.77 3.08 -10.50
C VAL A 48 0.97 3.27 -11.78
N LYS A 49 1.53 4.03 -12.75
CA LYS A 49 0.84 4.35 -14.01
C LYS A 49 0.51 3.11 -14.84
N SER A 50 1.40 2.12 -14.88
CA SER A 50 1.21 0.88 -15.64
C SER A 50 0.66 -0.28 -14.82
N LYS A 51 0.35 -0.06 -13.52
CA LYS A 51 -0.08 -1.10 -12.56
C LYS A 51 0.80 -2.34 -12.63
N SER A 52 2.12 -2.13 -12.60
CA SER A 52 3.09 -3.21 -12.74
C SER A 52 4.13 -3.22 -11.64
N MET A 53 4.65 -4.39 -11.32
CA MET A 53 5.69 -4.60 -10.30
C MET A 53 6.68 -5.68 -10.71
N ILE A 54 7.87 -5.64 -10.15
CA ILE A 54 8.86 -6.71 -10.27
C ILE A 54 9.08 -7.34 -8.90
N LEU A 55 8.98 -8.66 -8.77
CA LEU A 55 9.29 -9.39 -7.55
C LEU A 55 10.60 -10.19 -7.70
N PRO A 56 11.38 -10.40 -6.62
CA PRO A 56 12.66 -11.10 -6.69
C PRO A 56 12.49 -12.60 -6.85
N TYR A 57 13.22 -13.24 -7.78
CA TYR A 57 13.02 -14.66 -8.11
C TYR A 57 13.33 -15.69 -7.00
N LYS A 58 14.12 -15.32 -5.98
CA LYS A 58 14.69 -16.26 -4.99
C LYS A 58 13.97 -16.24 -3.63
N LEU A 59 12.80 -15.62 -3.55
CA LEU A 59 12.02 -15.53 -2.30
C LEU A 59 10.94 -16.61 -2.24
N SER A 60 10.48 -16.94 -1.03
CA SER A 60 9.38 -17.89 -0.84
C SER A 60 8.05 -17.31 -1.34
N ASN A 61 7.10 -18.19 -1.70
CA ASN A 61 5.77 -17.76 -2.16
C ASN A 61 5.03 -16.89 -1.14
N SER A 62 5.22 -17.11 0.17
CA SER A 62 4.63 -16.25 1.21
C SER A 62 5.18 -14.83 1.19
N ILE A 63 6.50 -14.68 1.05
CA ILE A 63 7.16 -13.37 0.97
C ILE A 63 6.75 -12.66 -0.33
N LEU A 64 6.75 -13.38 -1.45
CA LEU A 64 6.32 -12.83 -2.74
C LEU A 64 4.85 -12.38 -2.71
N LEU A 65 3.97 -13.14 -2.05
CA LEU A 65 2.57 -12.77 -1.89
C LEU A 65 2.40 -11.52 -1.02
N ASN A 66 3.17 -11.41 0.07
CA ASN A 66 3.17 -10.22 0.92
C ASN A 66 3.61 -8.97 0.14
N TRP A 67 4.69 -9.07 -0.64
CA TRP A 67 5.18 -7.95 -1.46
C TRP A 67 4.19 -7.60 -2.58
N ALA A 68 3.63 -8.60 -3.26
CA ALA A 68 2.59 -8.36 -4.26
C ALA A 68 1.38 -7.63 -3.65
N THR A 69 0.94 -8.05 -2.46
CA THR A 69 -0.18 -7.42 -1.74
C THR A 69 0.12 -5.96 -1.41
N HIS A 70 1.34 -5.69 -0.93
CA HIS A 70 1.80 -4.33 -0.62
C HIS A 70 1.69 -3.42 -1.86
N GLU A 71 2.20 -3.86 -3.01
CA GLU A 71 2.15 -3.05 -4.22
C GLU A 71 0.73 -2.93 -4.82
N MET A 72 -0.09 -3.97 -4.70
CA MET A 72 -1.51 -3.91 -5.09
C MET A 72 -2.28 -2.88 -4.25
N ILE A 73 -1.99 -2.77 -2.95
CA ILE A 73 -2.58 -1.73 -2.11
C ILE A 73 -2.21 -0.35 -2.66
N HIS A 74 -0.92 -0.12 -2.99
CA HIS A 74 -0.48 1.17 -3.55
C HIS A 74 -1.22 1.53 -4.84
N PHE A 75 -1.44 0.59 -5.76
CA PHE A 75 -2.13 0.88 -7.01
C PHE A 75 -3.55 1.41 -6.79
N LEU A 76 -4.34 0.75 -5.94
CA LEU A 76 -5.71 1.19 -5.68
C LEU A 76 -5.76 2.42 -4.77
N TYR A 77 -4.86 2.48 -3.79
CA TYR A 77 -4.66 3.65 -2.94
C TYR A 77 -4.38 4.91 -3.76
N PHE A 78 -3.48 4.86 -4.74
CA PHE A 78 -3.16 6.03 -5.56
C PHE A 78 -4.27 6.38 -6.56
N LYS A 79 -5.05 5.41 -7.04
CA LYS A 79 -6.28 5.69 -7.78
C LYS A 79 -7.25 6.51 -6.91
N LYS A 80 -7.53 6.03 -5.70
CA LYS A 80 -8.36 6.74 -4.70
C LYS A 80 -7.80 8.12 -4.36
N TRP A 81 -6.48 8.22 -4.22
CA TRP A 81 -5.79 9.48 -3.94
C TRP A 81 -6.03 10.51 -5.03
N GLN A 82 -5.91 10.15 -6.31
CA GLN A 82 -6.15 11.07 -7.43
C GLN A 82 -7.58 11.62 -7.41
N ASN A 83 -8.56 10.79 -7.04
CA ASN A 83 -9.96 11.20 -6.91
C ASN A 83 -10.15 12.26 -5.80
N LEU A 84 -9.42 12.13 -4.68
CA LEU A 84 -9.55 13.04 -3.53
C LEU A 84 -8.68 14.29 -3.61
N PHE A 85 -7.55 14.21 -4.33
CA PHE A 85 -6.53 15.25 -4.46
C PHE A 85 -6.13 15.41 -5.94
N PRO A 86 -7.01 15.93 -6.81
CA PRO A 86 -6.82 15.94 -8.27
C PRO A 86 -5.63 16.78 -8.77
N LYS A 87 -5.03 17.61 -7.90
CA LYS A 87 -3.81 18.37 -8.22
C LYS A 87 -2.54 17.50 -8.14
N HIS A 88 -2.60 16.35 -7.48
CA HIS A 88 -1.47 15.43 -7.39
C HIS A 88 -1.48 14.49 -8.59
N ASN A 89 -0.31 14.32 -9.20
CA ASN A 89 -0.12 13.48 -10.36
C ASN A 89 0.89 12.35 -10.06
N TYR A 90 1.21 11.53 -11.04
CA TYR A 90 2.09 10.37 -10.84
C TYR A 90 3.48 10.73 -10.29
N SER A 91 4.01 11.93 -10.53
CA SER A 91 5.29 12.34 -9.93
C SER A 91 5.21 12.46 -8.41
N ASN A 92 4.02 12.73 -7.86
CA ASN A 92 3.81 12.77 -6.41
C ASN A 92 3.72 11.37 -5.78
N PHE A 93 3.58 10.32 -6.59
CA PHE A 93 3.45 8.94 -6.12
C PHE A 93 4.79 8.19 -6.16
N GLU A 94 5.87 8.94 -6.36
CA GLU A 94 7.24 8.46 -6.38
C GLU A 94 8.04 9.13 -5.24
N SER A 95 9.03 8.42 -4.73
CA SER A 95 9.95 8.96 -3.73
C SER A 95 10.73 10.15 -4.31
N PRO A 96 11.01 11.21 -3.53
CA PRO A 96 10.77 11.37 -2.09
C PRO A 96 9.50 12.18 -1.75
N ASP A 97 8.47 12.18 -2.60
CA ASP A 97 7.28 13.00 -2.38
C ASP A 97 6.55 12.63 -1.07
N PRO A 98 5.94 13.61 -0.36
CA PRO A 98 5.16 13.33 0.84
C PRO A 98 3.97 12.39 0.63
N ALA A 99 3.30 12.41 -0.52
CA ALA A 99 2.18 11.50 -0.80
C ALA A 99 2.68 10.05 -0.93
N TRP A 100 3.84 9.84 -1.57
CA TRP A 100 4.54 8.55 -1.56
C TRP A 100 4.95 8.14 -0.14
N SER A 101 5.57 9.06 0.60
CA SER A 101 5.99 8.79 1.98
C SER A 101 4.84 8.34 2.88
N LEU A 102 3.68 8.99 2.77
CA LEU A 102 2.50 8.61 3.51
C LEU A 102 1.96 7.25 3.06
N SER A 103 1.97 6.94 1.76
CA SER A 103 1.51 5.64 1.27
C SER A 103 2.31 4.49 1.89
N GLU A 104 3.64 4.64 2.03
CA GLU A 104 4.52 3.63 2.65
C GLU A 104 4.25 3.42 4.15
N ILE A 105 3.65 4.40 4.83
CA ILE A 105 3.18 4.24 6.21
C ILE A 105 1.80 3.57 6.21
N LEU A 106 0.86 4.09 5.42
CA LEU A 106 -0.54 3.67 5.45
C LEU A 106 -0.75 2.27 4.87
N VAL A 107 0.11 1.79 3.97
CA VAL A 107 0.09 0.42 3.46
C VAL A 107 0.20 -0.62 4.58
N ALA A 108 0.93 -0.33 5.67
CA ALA A 108 0.99 -1.21 6.83
C ALA A 108 -0.34 -1.23 7.60
N ILE A 109 -1.06 -0.11 7.68
CA ILE A 109 -2.36 -0.04 8.33
C ILE A 109 -3.42 -0.78 7.50
N ILE A 110 -3.44 -0.53 6.19
CA ILE A 110 -4.36 -1.14 5.23
C ILE A 110 -4.11 -2.64 5.13
N GLY A 111 -2.86 -3.06 4.93
CA GLY A 111 -2.49 -4.46 4.77
C GLY A 111 -2.76 -5.31 6.01
N ASN A 112 -2.71 -4.71 7.20
CA ASN A 112 -3.07 -5.39 8.45
C ASN A 112 -4.58 -5.43 8.73
N ASN A 113 -5.43 -4.86 7.87
CA ASN A 113 -6.86 -5.08 7.96
C ASN A 113 -7.15 -6.59 7.88
N PRO A 114 -7.97 -7.18 8.78
CA PRO A 114 -8.24 -8.60 8.80
C PRO A 114 -8.70 -9.19 7.45
N ARG A 115 -9.42 -8.42 6.64
CA ARG A 115 -9.88 -8.85 5.30
C ARG A 115 -8.73 -9.15 4.35
N ILE A 116 -7.61 -8.44 4.46
CA ILE A 116 -6.41 -8.62 3.62
C ILE A 116 -5.44 -9.58 4.30
N LYS A 117 -5.11 -9.31 5.57
CA LYS A 117 -4.11 -10.05 6.35
C LYS A 117 -4.40 -11.54 6.43
N ASN A 118 -5.66 -11.95 6.58
CA ASN A 118 -6.03 -13.37 6.67
C ASN A 118 -5.79 -14.13 5.36
N ILE A 119 -5.83 -13.46 4.21
CA ILE A 119 -5.56 -14.05 2.89
C ILE A 119 -4.06 -14.08 2.62
N ALA A 120 -3.37 -12.96 2.85
CA ALA A 120 -1.93 -12.83 2.66
C ALA A 120 -1.11 -13.63 3.68
N LYS A 121 -1.69 -13.95 4.85
CA LYS A 121 -1.07 -14.66 5.97
C LYS A 121 0.29 -14.08 6.37
N SER A 122 0.39 -12.75 6.34
CA SER A 122 1.64 -12.02 6.55
C SER A 122 1.36 -10.72 7.31
N GLU A 123 2.30 -10.32 8.17
CA GLU A 123 2.29 -9.01 8.82
C GLU A 123 2.80 -7.94 7.85
N PHE A 124 2.15 -6.78 7.85
CA PHE A 124 2.61 -5.62 7.08
C PHE A 124 3.27 -4.63 8.04
N ASN A 125 4.48 -4.20 7.72
CA ASN A 125 5.26 -3.29 8.53
C ASN A 125 5.68 -2.07 7.71
N ILE A 126 5.91 -0.95 8.37
CA ILE A 126 6.55 0.23 7.78
C ILE A 126 8.07 0.02 7.71
N TYR A 127 8.77 0.75 6.83
CA TYR A 127 10.24 0.69 6.80
C TYR A 127 10.84 1.15 8.14
N ASP A 128 12.01 0.59 8.48
CA ASP A 128 12.67 0.83 9.77
C ASP A 128 12.88 2.32 10.07
N ARG A 129 13.23 3.12 9.05
CA ARG A 129 13.38 4.59 9.18
C ARG A 129 12.14 5.30 9.73
N TRP A 130 10.95 4.74 9.50
CA TRP A 130 9.69 5.31 9.97
C TRP A 130 9.29 4.81 11.36
N LYS A 131 9.85 3.69 11.82
CA LYS A 131 9.56 3.11 13.15
C LYS A 131 10.11 3.99 14.28
N GLU A 132 11.22 4.67 14.01
CA GLU A 132 11.88 5.55 14.98
C GLU A 132 11.19 6.92 15.10
N ILE A 133 10.38 7.30 14.10
CA ILE A 133 9.67 8.59 14.11
C ILE A 133 8.51 8.52 15.10
N LYS A 134 8.55 9.42 16.08
CA LYS A 134 7.47 9.62 17.05
C LYS A 134 6.95 11.05 16.98
N LEU A 135 5.64 11.19 17.05
CA LEU A 135 4.94 12.47 17.15
C LEU A 135 4.06 12.40 18.41
N GLU A 136 4.15 13.40 19.28
CA GLU A 136 3.39 13.42 20.54
C GLU A 136 3.57 12.12 21.37
N ASN A 137 4.79 11.59 21.41
CA ASN A 137 5.17 10.31 22.05
C ASN A 137 4.51 9.05 21.47
N LYS A 138 3.84 9.13 20.32
CA LYS A 138 3.24 8.00 19.61
C LYS A 138 3.99 7.71 18.32
N THR A 139 4.11 6.44 17.97
CA THR A 139 4.60 6.00 16.65
C THR A 139 3.63 6.42 15.55
N LEU A 140 4.13 6.56 14.33
CA LEU A 140 3.29 6.86 13.16
C LEU A 140 2.18 5.81 12.98
N THR A 141 2.49 4.53 13.19
CA THR A 141 1.51 3.44 13.12
C THR A 141 0.41 3.58 14.16
N GLU A 142 0.71 3.97 15.40
CA GLU A 142 -0.33 4.20 16.43
C GLU A 142 -1.25 5.36 16.04
N ILE A 143 -0.67 6.46 15.53
CA ILE A 143 -1.43 7.64 15.11
C ILE A 143 -2.37 7.30 13.97
N PHE A 144 -1.86 6.72 12.88
CA PHE A 144 -2.68 6.44 11.71
C PHE A 144 -3.64 5.26 11.92
N THR A 145 -3.31 4.29 12.78
CA THR A 145 -4.29 3.27 13.22
C THR A 145 -5.45 3.92 13.97
N ALA A 146 -5.18 4.89 14.87
CA ALA A 146 -6.24 5.59 15.59
C ALA A 146 -7.13 6.42 14.66
N ILE A 147 -6.56 7.04 13.62
CA ILE A 147 -7.33 7.75 12.60
C ILE A 147 -8.17 6.75 11.79
N TYR A 148 -7.56 5.64 11.35
CA TYR A 148 -8.25 4.58 10.59
C TYR A 148 -9.47 4.05 11.34
N ASN A 149 -9.31 3.69 12.62
CA ASN A 149 -10.38 3.11 13.44
C ASN A 149 -11.51 4.09 13.77
N LYS A 150 -11.27 5.41 13.71
CA LYS A 150 -12.26 6.46 14.00
C LYS A 150 -12.92 7.02 12.75
N SER A 151 -12.46 6.65 11.56
CA SER A 151 -12.96 7.21 10.31
C SER A 151 -14.17 6.43 9.82
N ASP A 152 -15.22 7.15 9.44
CA ASP A 152 -16.46 6.52 8.96
C ASP A 152 -16.30 5.85 7.58
N ASN A 153 -15.36 6.35 6.78
CA ASN A 153 -15.04 5.83 5.45
C ASN A 153 -13.57 6.10 5.10
N PHE A 154 -13.12 5.50 4.00
CA PHE A 154 -11.72 5.61 3.58
C PHE A 154 -11.33 7.03 3.14
N ASP A 155 -12.26 7.81 2.56
CA ASP A 155 -12.02 9.22 2.19
C ASP A 155 -11.64 10.07 3.39
N ASN A 156 -12.43 9.93 4.47
CA ASN A 156 -12.21 10.63 5.73
C ASN A 156 -10.89 10.20 6.35
N PHE A 157 -10.60 8.89 6.35
CA PHE A 157 -9.31 8.36 6.82
C PHE A 157 -8.15 8.99 6.05
N LEU A 158 -8.23 9.03 4.72
CA LEU A 158 -7.14 9.50 3.88
C LEU A 158 -6.93 11.01 4.00
N ARG A 159 -8.02 11.80 4.03
CA ARG A 159 -7.95 13.26 4.23
C ARG A 159 -7.39 13.63 5.60
N GLN A 160 -7.85 12.96 6.67
CA GLN A 160 -7.33 13.21 8.02
C GLN A 160 -5.87 12.80 8.14
N SER A 161 -5.49 11.66 7.55
CA SER A 161 -4.10 11.19 7.55
C SER A 161 -3.18 12.16 6.81
N TRP A 162 -3.59 12.64 5.63
CA TRP A 162 -2.84 13.62 4.86
C TRP A 162 -2.68 14.95 5.60
N ASN A 163 -3.76 15.46 6.19
CA ASN A 163 -3.71 16.68 7.00
C ASN A 163 -2.77 16.53 8.19
N LYS A 164 -2.86 15.42 8.95
CA LYS A 164 -1.96 15.15 10.08
C LYS A 164 -0.51 15.02 9.64
N PHE A 165 -0.24 14.34 8.52
CA PHE A 165 1.12 14.15 8.00
C PHE A 165 1.74 15.48 7.55
N ASN A 166 1.00 16.30 6.81
CA ASN A 166 1.48 17.60 6.34
C ASN A 166 1.71 18.62 7.44
N LEU A 167 0.80 18.69 8.43
CA LEU A 167 0.98 19.59 9.57
C LEU A 167 2.29 19.31 10.31
N ASN A 168 2.65 18.04 10.48
CA ASN A 168 3.91 17.68 11.14
C ASN A 168 5.14 17.96 10.26
N LYS A 169 5.01 17.91 8.93
CA LYS A 169 6.09 18.34 8.02
C LYS A 169 6.31 19.86 8.11
N LEU A 170 5.25 20.65 8.25
CA LEU A 170 5.32 22.11 8.43
C LEU A 170 5.89 22.51 9.80
N LEU A 171 5.77 21.66 10.82
CA LEU A 171 6.26 21.93 12.17
C LEU A 171 7.71 21.46 12.41
N ASN A 172 8.24 20.57 11.56
CA ASN A 172 9.57 19.95 11.71
C ASN A 172 10.49 20.21 10.49
N GLY A 173 10.12 21.10 9.58
CA GLY A 173 10.96 21.61 8.49
C GLY A 173 11.15 23.11 8.62
#